data_AF-A0A1V5K119-F1
#
_entry.id   AF-A0A1V5K119-F1
#
_cell.length_a   1.000
_cell.length_b   1.000
_cell.length_c   1.000
_cell.angle_alpha   90.00
_cell.angle_beta   90.00
_cell.angle_gamma   90.00
#
_symmetry.space_group_name_H-M   'P 1'
#
loop_
_entity.id
_entity.type
_entity.pdbx_description
1 polymer ?
#
loop_
_entity_poly.entity_id
_entity_poly.type
_entity_poly.pdbx_seq_one_letter_code
_entity_poly.pdbx_strand_id
1 'polypeptide(L)'
;MPKGIEWSPARKALLIFSFFIVVTIVLTSFFGRRGVMEIFRYKDEIRNLEVRIANLEREKKRLEIEIRELENNEMAVEPIARQELWYMKEGEVVVLLRHPGGGS
;
A
#
# COMPACT_ATOMS: atom_id res chain seq x y z
N MET A 1 -4.65 26.36 -67.50
CA MET A 1 -3.68 26.20 -66.41
C MET A 1 -4.25 26.88 -65.17
N PRO A 2 -4.64 26.15 -64.11
CA PRO A 2 -5.22 26.79 -62.93
C PRO A 2 -4.15 27.62 -62.22
N LYS A 3 -4.46 28.90 -61.95
CA LYS A 3 -3.58 29.81 -61.22
C LYS A 3 -3.40 29.26 -59.81
N GLY A 4 -2.15 28.99 -59.42
CA GLY A 4 -1.79 28.62 -58.06
C GLY A 4 -2.34 29.66 -57.10
N ILE A 5 -2.95 29.20 -56.01
CA ILE A 5 -3.53 30.08 -54.99
C ILE A 5 -2.38 30.84 -54.33
N GLU A 6 -2.09 32.05 -54.82
CA GLU A 6 -1.14 32.96 -54.19
C GLU A 6 -1.82 33.63 -53.00
N TRP A 7 -1.68 32.99 -51.84
CA TRP A 7 -2.19 33.51 -50.58
C TRP A 7 -1.48 34.81 -50.20
N SER A 8 -2.25 35.84 -49.85
CA SER A 8 -1.69 37.07 -49.26
C SER A 8 -0.92 36.75 -47.97
N PRO A 9 0.16 37.48 -47.65
CA PRO A 9 1.00 37.21 -46.48
C PRO A 9 0.20 37.17 -45.17
N ALA A 10 -0.86 37.98 -45.07
CA ALA A 10 -1.78 37.99 -43.94
C ALA A 10 -2.54 36.66 -43.77
N ARG A 11 -3.00 36.03 -44.86
CA ARG A 11 -3.69 34.73 -44.80
C ARG A 11 -2.74 33.60 -44.39
N LYS A 12 -1.49 33.64 -44.86
CA LYS A 12 -0.46 32.67 -44.44
C LYS A 12 -0.14 32.79 -42.96
N ALA A 13 0.01 34.02 -42.45
CA ALA A 13 0.24 34.28 -41.03
C ALA A 13 -0.94 33.80 -40.17
N LEU A 14 -2.18 34.03 -40.61
CA LEU A 14 -3.38 33.55 -39.92
C LEU A 14 -3.44 32.01 -39.86
N LEU A 15 -3.10 31.32 -40.95
CA LEU A 15 -3.06 29.86 -40.98
C LEU A 15 -1.98 29.29 -40.06
N ILE A 16 -0.78 29.89 -40.04
CA ILE A 16 0.31 29.47 -39.15
C ILE A 16 -0.10 29.69 -37.68
N PHE A 17 -0.71 30.83 -37.37
CA PHE A 17 -1.18 31.13 -36.02
C PHE A 17 -2.28 30.15 -35.57
N SER A 18 -3.25 29.87 -36.44
CA SER A 18 -4.30 28.86 -36.20
C SER A 18 -3.70 27.48 -35.97
N PHE A 19 -2.74 27.07 -36.80
CA PHE A 19 -2.03 25.80 -36.63
C PHE A 19 -1.33 25.74 -35.27
N PHE A 20 -0.64 26.81 -34.87
CA PHE A 20 0.06 26.88 -33.58
C PHE A 20 -0.90 26.77 -32.39
N ILE A 21 -2.08 27.40 -32.47
CA ILE A 21 -3.13 27.26 -31.46
C ILE A 21 -3.60 25.81 -31.37
N VAL A 22 -3.91 25.18 -32.50
CA VAL A 22 -4.37 23.78 -32.54
C VAL A 22 -3.31 22.86 -31.94
N VAL A 23 -2.04 23.02 -32.33
CA VAL A 23 -0.92 22.23 -31.78
C VAL A 23 -0.79 22.45 -30.28
N THR A 24 -0.90 23.70 -29.81
CA THR A 24 -0.81 24.01 -28.38
C THR A 24 -1.95 23.35 -27.61
N ILE A 25 -3.20 23.44 -28.09
CA ILE A 25 -4.37 22.78 -27.49
C ILE A 25 -4.20 21.27 -27.46
N VAL A 26 -3.67 20.67 -28.53
CA VAL A 26 -3.39 19.24 -28.58
C VAL A 26 -2.33 18.89 -27.53
N LEU A 27 -1.18 19.55 -27.54
CA LEU A 27 -0.09 19.30 -26.59
C LEU A 27 -0.55 19.51 -25.14
N THR A 28 -1.27 20.58 -24.83
CA THR A 28 -1.80 20.81 -23.49
C THR A 28 -2.95 19.88 -23.13
N SER A 29 -3.71 19.35 -24.08
CA SER A 29 -4.71 18.30 -23.79
C SER A 29 -4.02 16.98 -23.44
N PHE A 30 -2.94 16.65 -24.14
CA PHE A 30 -2.12 15.47 -23.83
C PHE A 30 -1.29 15.62 -22.54
N PHE A 31 -0.81 16.83 -22.21
CA PHE A 31 0.11 17.07 -21.08
C PHE A 31 -0.50 17.82 -19.88
N GLY A 32 -1.66 18.46 -20.02
CA GLY A 32 -1.99 19.64 -19.20
C GLY A 32 -2.78 19.41 -17.92
N ARG A 33 -3.14 18.19 -17.52
CA ARG A 33 -3.67 17.94 -16.16
C ARG A 33 -3.90 16.49 -15.76
N ARG A 34 -4.11 15.58 -16.73
CA ARG A 34 -4.37 14.14 -16.52
C ARG A 34 -4.02 13.31 -17.76
N GLY A 35 -2.82 13.51 -18.31
CA GLY A 35 -2.42 12.86 -19.56
C GLY A 35 -2.46 11.33 -19.44
N VAL A 36 -2.74 10.62 -20.54
CA VAL A 36 -2.78 9.14 -20.66
C VAL A 36 -1.73 8.38 -19.85
N MET A 37 -0.55 8.96 -19.64
CA MET A 37 0.52 8.40 -18.82
C MET A 37 0.12 8.18 -17.34
N GLU A 38 -0.70 9.06 -16.77
CA GLU A 38 -1.20 8.94 -15.40
C GLU A 38 -2.15 7.75 -15.26
N ILE A 39 -3.00 7.52 -16.28
CA ILE A 39 -3.92 6.37 -16.33
C ILE A 39 -3.14 5.04 -16.30
N PHE A 40 -1.99 4.98 -16.97
CA PHE A 40 -1.13 3.79 -16.92
C PHE A 40 -0.47 3.61 -15.55
N ARG A 41 0.02 4.68 -14.93
CA ARG A 41 0.61 4.62 -13.57
C ARG A 41 -0.39 4.18 -12.52
N TYR A 42 -1.62 4.69 -12.57
CA TYR A 42 -2.67 4.27 -11.64
C TYR A 42 -3.06 2.80 -11.82
N LYS A 43 -3.01 2.26 -13.04
CA LYS A 43 -3.26 0.83 -13.28
C LYS A 43 -2.19 -0.06 -12.64
N ASP A 44 -0.92 0.34 -12.71
CA ASP A 44 0.17 -0.41 -12.05
C ASP A 44 0.06 -0.32 -10.52
N GLU A 45 -0.30 0.86 -10.00
CA GLU A 45 -0.47 1.08 -8.57
C GLU A 45 -1.64 0.26 -8.00
N ILE A 46 -2.78 0.21 -8.71
CA ILE A 46 -3.93 -0.62 -8.34
C ILE A 46 -3.53 -2.09 -8.28
N ARG A 47 -2.85 -2.61 -9.32
CA ARG A 47 -2.38 -4.01 -9.33
C ARG A 47 -1.44 -4.33 -8.17
N ASN A 48 -0.51 -3.42 -7.87
CA ASN A 48 0.41 -3.61 -6.75
C ASN A 48 -0.32 -3.62 -5.40
N LEU A 49 -1.32 -2.74 -5.22
CA LEU A 49 -2.15 -2.72 -4.02
C LEU A 49 -2.98 -3.99 -3.87
N GLU A 50 -3.58 -4.51 -4.95
CA GLU A 50 -4.32 -5.77 -4.95
C GLU A 50 -3.44 -6.95 -4.51
N VAL A 51 -2.23 -7.06 -5.06
CA VAL A 51 -1.27 -8.10 -4.66
C VAL A 51 -0.91 -7.97 -3.18
N ARG A 52 -0.73 -6.73 -2.69
CA ARG A 52 -0.40 -6.47 -1.29
C ARG A 52 -1.54 -6.85 -0.35
N ILE A 53 -2.79 -6.56 -0.72
CA ILE A 53 -3.99 -6.98 0.02
C ILE A 53 -4.04 -8.50 0.08
N ALA A 54 -3.90 -9.19 -1.05
CA ALA A 54 -3.93 -10.65 -1.10
C ALA A 54 -2.82 -11.30 -0.25
N ASN A 55 -1.64 -10.69 -0.19
CA ASN A 55 -0.56 -11.15 0.69
C ASN A 55 -0.90 -10.95 2.17
N LEU A 56 -1.39 -9.77 2.53
CA LEU A 56 -1.78 -9.45 3.92
C LEU A 56 -2.93 -10.33 4.40
N GLU A 57 -3.92 -10.63 3.56
CA GLU A 57 -5.01 -11.54 3.91
C GLU A 57 -4.53 -12.97 4.16
N ARG A 58 -3.58 -13.46 3.36
CA ARG A 58 -2.96 -14.77 3.59
C ARG A 58 -2.18 -14.81 4.90
N GLU A 59 -1.41 -13.76 5.17
CA GLU A 59 -0.64 -13.66 6.40
C GLU A 59 -1.53 -13.55 7.63
N LYS A 60 -2.59 -12.73 7.56
CA LYS A 60 -3.62 -12.67 8.61
C LYS A 60 -4.22 -14.04 8.89
N LYS A 61 -4.64 -14.78 7.85
CA LYS A 61 -5.19 -16.13 8.02
C LYS A 61 -4.19 -17.08 8.67
N ARG A 62 -2.91 -17.02 8.30
CA ARG A 62 -1.85 -17.83 8.90
C ARG A 62 -1.71 -17.52 10.39
N LEU A 63 -1.61 -16.23 10.74
CA LEU A 63 -1.49 -15.78 12.12
C LEU A 63 -2.72 -16.13 12.95
N GLU A 64 -3.92 -16.04 12.38
CA GLU A 64 -5.14 -16.47 13.08
C GLU A 64 -5.19 -17.97 13.34
N ILE A 65 -4.64 -18.80 12.44
CA ILE A 65 -4.49 -20.24 12.68
C ILE A 65 -3.47 -20.47 13.79
N GLU A 66 -2.32 -19.80 13.73
CA GLU A 66 -1.25 -19.90 14.73
C GLU A 66 -1.75 -19.48 16.13
N ILE A 67 -2.50 -18.38 16.22
CA ILE A 67 -3.16 -17.95 17.47
C ILE A 67 -4.13 -19.02 17.95
N ARG A 68 -5.01 -19.54 17.10
CA ARG A 68 -5.95 -20.61 17.50
C ARG A 68 -5.24 -21.89 17.93
N GLU A 69 -4.14 -22.26 17.29
CA GLU A 69 -3.34 -23.42 17.68
C GLU A 69 -2.68 -23.19 19.05
N LEU A 70 -2.15 -21.99 19.30
CA LEU A 70 -1.57 -21.63 20.60
C LEU A 70 -2.64 -21.55 21.71
N GLU A 71 -3.80 -20.96 21.43
CA GLU A 71 -4.93 -20.85 22.36
C GLU A 71 -5.56 -22.21 22.67
N ASN A 72 -5.80 -23.05 21.65
CA ASN A 72 -6.31 -24.41 21.91
C ASN A 72 -5.28 -25.30 22.61
N ASN A 73 -4.01 -24.88 22.60
CA ASN A 73 -2.94 -25.49 23.37
C ASN A 73 -2.68 -24.74 24.70
N GLU A 74 -3.69 -24.05 25.25
CA GLU A 74 -3.65 -23.35 26.54
C GLU A 74 -3.05 -24.22 27.67
N MET A 75 -3.32 -25.54 27.67
CA MET A 75 -2.72 -26.47 28.63
C MET A 75 -1.19 -26.65 28.46
N ALA A 76 -0.63 -26.44 27.27
CA ALA A 76 0.82 -26.49 27.03
C ALA A 76 1.50 -25.12 27.11
N VAL A 77 0.77 -24.02 26.90
CA VAL A 77 1.31 -22.64 27.02
C VAL A 77 1.31 -22.16 28.47
N GLU A 78 0.36 -22.60 29.30
CA GLU A 78 0.26 -22.24 30.71
C GLU A 78 1.53 -22.53 31.54
N PRO A 79 2.20 -23.70 31.41
CA PRO A 79 3.46 -23.95 32.11
C PRO A 79 4.58 -22.96 31.74
N ILE A 80 4.68 -22.62 30.45
CA ILE A 80 5.73 -21.72 29.94
C ILE A 80 5.46 -20.28 30.42
N ALA A 81 4.20 -19.83 30.39
CA ALA A 81 3.82 -18.52 30.88
C ALA A 81 4.06 -18.37 32.40
N ARG A 82 3.81 -19.43 33.19
CA ARG A 82 4.07 -19.42 34.64
C ARG A 82 5.58 -19.40 34.95
N GLN A 83 6.40 -20.11 34.17
CA GLN A 83 7.84 -20.25 34.42
C GLN A 83 8.65 -19.05 33.91
N GLU A 84 8.41 -18.60 32.68
CA GLU A 84 9.23 -17.58 32.03
C GLU A 84 8.69 -16.15 32.24
N LEU A 85 7.36 -16.00 32.31
CA LEU A 85 6.71 -14.69 32.34
C LEU A 85 6.18 -14.30 33.73
N TRP A 86 6.34 -15.16 34.74
CA TRP A 86 5.73 -14.99 36.07
C TRP A 86 4.23 -14.64 35.98
N TYR A 87 3.56 -15.18 34.96
CA TYR A 87 2.18 -14.85 34.66
C TYR A 87 1.26 -15.39 35.78
N MET A 88 0.44 -14.51 36.35
CA MET A 88 -0.52 -14.83 37.41
C MET A 88 -1.94 -14.58 36.91
N LYS A 89 -2.87 -15.50 37.18
CA LYS A 89 -4.30 -15.24 36.97
C LYS A 89 -4.83 -14.33 38.08
N GLU A 90 -5.83 -13.50 37.77
CA GLU A 90 -6.48 -12.65 38.76
C GLU A 90 -7.01 -13.51 39.93
N GLY A 91 -6.45 -13.32 41.13
CA GLY A 91 -6.84 -14.04 42.35
C GLY A 91 -5.87 -15.11 42.87
N GLU A 92 -4.76 -15.42 42.17
CA GLU A 92 -3.73 -16.35 42.68
C GLU A 92 -2.74 -15.64 43.64
N VAL A 93 -2.39 -16.26 44.78
CA VAL A 93 -1.43 -15.75 45.78
C VAL A 93 -0.13 -16.55 45.72
N VAL A 94 0.99 -15.88 45.41
CA VAL A 94 2.32 -16.52 45.38
C VAL A 94 2.87 -16.67 46.80
N VAL A 95 3.09 -17.93 47.22
CA VAL A 95 3.77 -18.25 48.48
C VAL A 95 5.25 -18.50 48.19
N LEU A 96 6.08 -17.46 48.35
CA LEU A 96 7.54 -17.62 48.33
C LEU A 96 8.00 -18.20 49.66
N LEU A 97 8.25 -19.51 49.69
CA LEU A 97 8.87 -20.18 50.84
C LEU A 97 10.35 -19.80 50.88
N ARG A 98 10.67 -18.70 51.54
CA ARG A 98 12.06 -18.37 51.90
C ARG A 98 12.51 -19.38 52.95
N HIS A 99 13.39 -20.31 52.57
CA HIS A 99 14.03 -21.21 53.52
C HIS A 99 14.93 -20.39 54.46
N PRO A 100 14.69 -20.37 55.78
CA PRO A 100 15.57 -19.70 56.73
C PRO A 100 16.74 -20.62 57.04
N GLY A 101 17.81 -20.57 56.22
CA GLY A 101 18.93 -21.50 56.45
C GLY A 101 20.19 -21.31 55.61
N GLY A 102 20.49 -20.11 55.13
CA GLY A 102 21.68 -19.85 54.30
C GLY A 102 22.55 -18.71 54.83
N GLY A 103 22.96 -18.81 56.10
CA GLY A 103 23.95 -17.93 56.72
C GLY A 103 24.87 -18.75 57.61
N SER A 104 25.99 -19.19 57.04
CA SER A 104 27.25 -19.37 57.77
C SER A 104 28.16 -18.23 57.35
#